data_AF-A0A3R7W8I5-F1
#
_entry.id   AF-A0A3R7W8I5-F1
#
_cell.length_a   1.000
_cell.length_b   1.000
_cell.length_c   1.000
_cell.angle_alpha   90.00
_cell.angle_beta   90.00
_cell.angle_gamma   90.00
#
_symmetry.space_group_name_H-M   'P 1'
#
loop_
_entity.id
_entity.type
_entity.pdbx_description
1 polymer ?
#
loop_
_entity_poly.entity_id
_entity_poly.type
_entity_poly.pdbx_seq_one_letter_code
_entity_poly.pdbx_strand_id
1 'polypeptide(L)'
;MASTRLEALRLYRAIYRMAGKLPTRDRINYVRRRLRHEYDEARQETDPERVTYVVVVSTKGFGFLLRVAETQLETVQVQAEHLRSIFARPDYHRT
;
A
#
# COMPACT_ATOMS: atom_id res chain seq x y z
N MET A 1 -2.63 21.27 6.89
CA MET A 1 -3.76 20.43 7.34
C MET A 1 -4.63 19.91 6.21
N ALA A 2 -5.41 20.74 5.49
CA ALA A 2 -6.33 20.24 4.44
C ALA A 2 -5.64 19.39 3.35
N SER A 3 -4.48 19.86 2.84
CA SER A 3 -3.64 19.13 1.87
C SER A 3 -3.29 17.71 2.34
N THR A 4 -2.78 17.56 3.56
CA THR A 4 -2.26 16.29 4.09
C THR A 4 -3.34 15.20 4.18
N ARG A 5 -4.57 15.57 4.56
CA ARG A 5 -5.72 14.64 4.59
C ARG A 5 -6.17 14.24 3.18
N LEU A 6 -6.13 15.18 2.23
CA LEU A 6 -6.46 14.91 0.83
C LEU A 6 -5.43 13.96 0.21
N GLU A 7 -4.15 14.13 0.55
CA GLU A 7 -3.04 13.32 0.07
C GLU A 7 -3.05 11.88 0.64
N ALA A 8 -3.29 11.72 1.94
CA ALA A 8 -3.53 10.39 2.53
C ALA A 8 -4.69 9.65 1.83
N LEU A 9 -5.78 10.38 1.49
CA LEU A 9 -6.91 9.83 0.74
C LEU A 9 -6.63 9.67 -0.77
N ARG A 10 -5.56 10.26 -1.32
CA ARG A 10 -5.06 9.99 -2.68
C ARG A 10 -4.33 8.65 -2.69
N LEU A 11 -3.34 8.50 -1.79
CA LEU A 11 -2.49 7.32 -1.69
C LEU A 11 -3.27 6.06 -1.29
N TYR A 12 -4.17 6.15 -0.29
CA TYR A 12 -5.06 5.03 0.07
C TYR A 12 -5.83 4.50 -1.16
N ARG A 13 -6.42 5.40 -1.97
CA ARG A 13 -7.17 5.03 -3.17
C ARG A 13 -6.26 4.49 -4.27
N ALA A 14 -5.03 5.00 -4.40
CA ALA A 14 -4.04 4.49 -5.34
C ALA A 14 -3.64 3.06 -5.01
N ILE A 15 -3.22 2.78 -3.76
CA ILE A 15 -2.85 1.43 -3.32
C ILE A 15 -4.04 0.48 -3.40
N TYR A 16 -5.25 0.90 -2.97
CA TYR A 16 -6.45 0.04 -3.03
C TYR A 16 -6.83 -0.37 -4.47
N ARG A 17 -6.57 0.51 -5.45
CA ARG A 17 -6.71 0.22 -6.89
C ARG A 17 -5.59 -0.69 -7.39
N MET A 18 -4.33 -0.39 -7.08
CA MET A 18 -3.16 -1.17 -7.52
C MET A 18 -3.13 -2.58 -6.93
N ALA A 19 -3.55 -2.75 -5.68
CA ALA A 19 -3.79 -4.06 -5.07
C ALA A 19 -4.76 -4.91 -5.89
N GLY A 20 -5.74 -4.28 -6.58
CA GLY A 20 -6.67 -4.95 -7.49
C GLY A 20 -6.06 -5.44 -8.81
N LYS A 21 -4.80 -5.12 -9.12
CA LYS A 21 -4.03 -5.66 -10.25
C LYS A 21 -3.23 -6.93 -9.90
N LEU A 22 -3.18 -7.33 -8.63
CA LEU A 22 -2.49 -8.54 -8.18
C LEU A 22 -3.23 -9.80 -8.71
N PRO A 23 -2.52 -10.90 -9.04
CA PRO A 23 -3.11 -12.01 -9.81
C PRO A 23 -4.11 -12.88 -9.05
N THR A 24 -4.11 -12.87 -7.71
CA THR A 24 -4.97 -13.75 -6.89
C THR A 24 -5.84 -12.97 -5.91
N ARG A 25 -7.07 -13.45 -5.69
CA ARG A 25 -8.03 -12.86 -4.74
C ARG A 25 -7.44 -12.71 -3.34
N ASP A 26 -6.64 -13.66 -2.88
CA ASP A 26 -6.04 -13.60 -1.54
C ASP A 26 -4.97 -12.53 -1.41
N ARG A 27 -4.14 -12.30 -2.44
CA ARG A 27 -3.19 -11.18 -2.47
C ARG A 27 -3.92 -9.84 -2.51
N ILE A 28 -4.96 -9.71 -3.34
CA ILE A 28 -5.84 -8.52 -3.39
C ILE A 28 -6.45 -8.24 -2.00
N ASN A 29 -7.03 -9.27 -1.36
CA ASN A 29 -7.71 -9.17 -0.08
C ASN A 29 -6.74 -8.95 1.11
N TYR A 30 -5.55 -9.54 1.08
CA TYR A 30 -4.52 -9.30 2.09
C TYR A 30 -4.07 -7.84 2.09
N VAL A 31 -3.63 -7.32 0.94
CA VAL A 31 -3.15 -5.93 0.83
C VAL A 31 -4.26 -4.94 1.20
N ARG A 32 -5.50 -5.18 0.75
CA ARG A 32 -6.65 -4.31 1.11
C ARG A 32 -7.01 -4.34 2.59
N ARG A 33 -6.94 -5.50 3.26
CA ARG A 33 -7.17 -5.61 4.72
C ARG A 33 -6.04 -4.93 5.51
N ARG A 34 -4.79 -5.16 5.12
CA ARG A 34 -3.61 -4.55 5.77
C ARG A 34 -3.62 -3.03 5.62
N LEU A 35 -3.83 -2.51 4.41
CA LEU A 35 -3.96 -1.07 4.13
C LEU A 35 -5.10 -0.43 4.95
N ARG A 36 -6.25 -1.10 5.08
CA ARG A 36 -7.38 -0.58 5.88
C ARG A 36 -7.01 -0.49 7.36
N HIS A 37 -6.44 -1.56 7.92
CA HIS A 37 -5.98 -1.63 9.31
C HIS A 37 -4.91 -0.57 9.60
N GLU A 38 -3.92 -0.40 8.73
CA GLU A 38 -2.86 0.62 8.82
C GLU A 38 -3.39 2.07 8.70
N TYR A 39 -4.60 2.28 8.19
CA TYR A 39 -5.28 3.59 8.16
C TYR A 39 -6.33 3.76 9.28
N ASP A 40 -6.89 2.67 9.81
CA ASP A 40 -7.87 2.69 10.91
C ASP A 40 -7.19 2.82 12.29
N GLU A 41 -6.08 2.10 12.56
CA GLU A 41 -5.22 2.31 13.76
C GLU A 41 -4.71 3.77 13.84
N ALA A 42 -4.53 4.33 12.67
CA ALA A 42 -3.85 5.58 12.40
C ALA A 42 -4.78 6.82 12.51
N ARG A 43 -6.10 6.61 12.42
CA ARG A 43 -7.14 7.63 12.22
C ARG A 43 -7.15 8.82 13.20
N GLN A 44 -6.54 8.69 14.38
CA GLN A 44 -6.56 9.70 15.44
C GLN A 44 -5.25 10.49 15.63
N GLU A 45 -4.19 10.23 14.85
CA GLU A 45 -2.97 11.03 14.97
C GLU A 45 -3.19 12.49 14.56
N THR A 46 -2.58 13.42 15.30
CA THR A 46 -2.67 14.86 15.08
C THR A 46 -1.32 15.58 15.08
N ASP A 47 -0.23 14.92 15.50
CA ASP A 47 1.13 15.46 15.42
C ASP A 47 1.55 15.66 13.93
N PRO A 48 1.97 16.88 13.53
CA PRO A 48 2.20 17.24 12.13
C PRO A 48 3.51 16.68 11.55
N GLU A 49 4.59 16.58 12.33
CA GLU A 49 5.83 15.93 11.87
C GLU A 49 5.56 14.46 11.58
N ARG A 50 4.79 13.87 12.48
CA ARG A 50 4.26 12.51 12.40
C ARG A 50 3.38 12.19 11.20
N VAL A 51 2.86 13.16 10.44
CA VAL A 51 2.14 12.81 9.19
C VAL A 51 3.10 12.48 8.02
N THR A 52 4.42 12.65 8.16
CA THR A 52 5.25 13.08 7.02
C THR A 52 6.45 12.19 6.61
N TYR A 53 7.14 11.44 7.48
CA TYR A 53 8.58 11.10 7.23
C TYR A 53 9.24 9.86 7.94
N VAL A 54 8.87 8.58 7.67
CA VAL A 54 9.49 7.26 8.24
C VAL A 54 9.58 6.51 6.82
N VAL A 55 10.65 5.75 6.51
CA VAL A 55 10.56 4.45 5.82
C VAL A 55 11.43 3.41 6.59
N VAL A 56 11.10 2.11 6.50
CA VAL A 56 11.82 0.93 7.05
C VAL A 56 11.60 0.58 8.55
N VAL A 57 11.37 -0.73 8.83
CA VAL A 57 11.20 -1.47 10.11
C VAL A 57 10.27 -0.93 11.22
N SER A 58 9.04 -1.46 11.24
CA SER A 58 8.30 -1.99 12.41
C SER A 58 8.57 -1.41 13.82
N THR A 59 8.34 -0.11 14.05
CA THR A 59 8.05 0.37 15.42
C THR A 59 6.98 1.48 15.44
N LYS A 60 6.34 1.64 16.60
CA LYS A 60 5.15 2.46 16.85
C LYS A 60 5.31 3.94 16.45
N GLY A 61 4.19 4.50 15.99
CA GLY A 61 4.05 5.93 15.69
C GLY A 61 3.56 6.10 14.26
N PHE A 62 2.40 6.72 14.10
CA PHE A 62 1.98 7.29 12.82
C PHE A 62 3.01 8.38 12.56
N GLY A 63 4.09 8.09 11.84
CA GLY A 63 5.22 9.00 11.64
C GLY A 63 5.36 9.50 10.19
N PHE A 64 4.73 8.77 9.28
CA PHE A 64 5.47 8.19 8.16
C PHE A 64 4.61 7.96 6.91
N LEU A 65 3.29 8.01 7.05
CA LEU A 65 2.39 7.21 6.22
C LEU A 65 2.38 7.60 4.75
N LEU A 66 2.66 8.86 4.39
CA LEU A 66 2.65 9.28 2.99
C LEU A 66 3.83 8.67 2.21
N ARG A 67 5.07 8.81 2.68
CA ARG A 67 6.24 8.19 2.02
C ARG A 67 6.21 6.67 2.08
N VAL A 68 5.77 6.07 3.20
CA VAL A 68 5.54 4.61 3.25
C VAL A 68 4.50 4.20 2.21
N ALA A 69 3.40 4.95 2.05
CA ALA A 69 2.37 4.65 1.06
C ALA A 69 2.85 4.86 -0.39
N GLU A 70 3.77 5.79 -0.65
CA GLU A 70 4.43 5.94 -1.95
C GLU A 70 5.33 4.72 -2.26
N THR A 71 6.23 4.33 -1.35
CA THR A 71 7.07 3.13 -1.53
C THR A 71 6.24 1.84 -1.56
N GLN A 72 5.14 1.74 -0.81
CA GLN A 72 4.17 0.64 -0.90
C GLN A 72 3.45 0.64 -2.26
N LEU A 73 3.10 1.80 -2.80
CA LEU A 73 2.45 1.92 -4.11
C LEU A 73 3.38 1.44 -5.23
N GLU A 74 4.65 1.87 -5.20
CA GLU A 74 5.71 1.39 -6.10
C GLU A 74 5.93 -0.12 -5.95
N THR A 75 6.05 -0.62 -4.72
CA THR A 75 6.24 -2.05 -4.44
C THR A 75 5.06 -2.88 -4.93
N VAL A 76 3.82 -2.45 -4.69
CA VAL A 76 2.61 -3.13 -5.19
C VAL A 76 2.51 -3.02 -6.72
N GLN A 77 2.98 -1.92 -7.33
CA GLN A 77 3.06 -1.81 -8.79
C GLN A 77 4.04 -2.84 -9.38
N VAL A 78 5.30 -2.82 -8.93
CA VAL A 78 6.34 -3.75 -9.42
C VAL A 78 5.92 -5.21 -9.18
N GLN A 79 5.37 -5.54 -8.01
CA GLN A 79 4.86 -6.88 -7.75
C GLN A 79 3.65 -7.24 -8.64
N ALA A 80 2.70 -6.33 -8.86
CA ALA A 80 1.56 -6.61 -9.74
C ALA A 80 2.00 -6.82 -11.19
N GLU A 81 2.94 -6.04 -11.70
CA GLU A 81 3.47 -6.16 -13.07
C GLU A 81 4.31 -7.44 -13.23
N HIS A 82 5.24 -7.70 -12.30
CA HIS A 82 6.09 -8.89 -12.30
C HIS A 82 5.28 -10.19 -12.16
N LEU A 83 4.35 -10.26 -11.19
CA LEU A 83 3.53 -11.44 -10.98
C LEU A 83 2.54 -11.66 -12.14
N ARG A 84 1.95 -10.60 -12.69
CA ARG A 84 1.09 -10.71 -13.89
C ARG A 84 1.87 -11.18 -15.11
N SER A 85 3.13 -10.77 -15.26
CA SER A 85 4.03 -11.27 -16.30
C SER A 85 4.27 -12.78 -16.13
N ILE A 86 4.64 -13.23 -14.93
CA ILE A 86 4.85 -14.67 -14.62
C ILE A 86 3.58 -15.49 -14.87
N PHE A 87 2.43 -15.08 -14.33
CA PHE A 87 1.16 -15.80 -14.47
C PHE A 87 0.61 -15.80 -15.90
N ALA A 88 1.10 -14.92 -16.79
CA ALA A 88 0.74 -14.91 -18.20
C ALA A 88 1.62 -15.83 -19.07
N ARG A 89 2.67 -16.45 -18.52
CA ARG A 89 3.54 -17.34 -19.31
C ARG A 89 2.87 -18.71 -19.56
N PRO A 90 2.87 -19.24 -20.79
CA PRO A 90 2.24 -20.53 -21.11
C PRO A 90 2.86 -21.74 -20.40
N ASP A 91 4.08 -21.62 -19.89
CA ASP A 91 4.80 -22.67 -19.16
C ASP A 91 4.59 -22.61 -17.63
N TYR A 92 4.03 -21.51 -17.08
CA TYR A 92 3.94 -21.31 -15.62
C TYR A 92 3.11 -22.37 -14.88
N HIS A 93 2.12 -22.97 -15.55
CA HIS A 93 1.27 -24.03 -14.98
C HIS A 93 1.67 -25.45 -15.41
N ARG A 94 2.87 -25.63 -16.00
CA ARG A 94 3.44 -26.94 -16.35
C ARG A 94 4.50 -27.37 -15.33
N THR A 95 4.02 -28.02 -14.27
CA THR A 95 4.80 -28.86 -13.35
C THR A 95 4.58 -30.32 -13.70
#